data_AF-A0A508YTP5-F1
#
_entry.id   AF-A0A508YTP5-F1
#
_cell.length_a   1.000
_cell.length_b   1.000
_cell.length_c   1.000
_cell.angle_alpha   90.00
_cell.angle_beta   90.00
_cell.angle_gamma   90.00
#
_symmetry.space_group_name_H-M   'P 1'
#
loop_
_entity.id
_entity.type
_entity.pdbx_description
1 polymer ?
#
loop_
_entity_poly.entity_id
_entity_poly.type
_entity_poly.pdbx_seq_one_letter_code
_entity_poly.pdbx_strand_id
1 'polypeptide(L)'
;MVRYEDEVADYLRTHPNDYVRYQVTPIFRGDELLARGVHMQAQSVNSQAIKFNVYIFNVQDGVTLNYADGTSTVDNSAQNVSSTPAVSKTANSQAPSQGNNDQTTVYVTPNGTKYHLNRNCRALARSKTVDSMTQGQAIADGYTLCGFER
;
A
#
# COMPACT_ATOMS: atom_id res chain seq x y z
N MET A 1 5.06 0.88 -12.40
CA MET A 1 6.36 1.39 -12.85
C MET A 1 6.25 2.10 -14.19
N VAL A 2 5.68 1.46 -15.21
CA VAL A 2 5.52 1.92 -16.61
C VAL A 2 5.35 3.43 -16.79
N ARG A 3 4.38 4.06 -16.13
CA ARG A 3 4.17 5.53 -16.21
C ARG A 3 5.47 6.36 -16.08
N TYR A 4 6.32 6.02 -15.11
CA TYR A 4 7.55 6.78 -14.86
C TYR A 4 8.68 6.40 -15.80
N GLU A 5 8.70 5.16 -16.29
CA GLU A 5 9.64 4.70 -17.31
C GLU A 5 9.34 5.39 -18.64
N ASP A 6 8.06 5.48 -19.01
CA ASP A 6 7.59 6.20 -20.18
C ASP A 6 7.96 7.68 -20.10
N GLU A 7 7.76 8.34 -18.94
CA GLU A 7 8.14 9.74 -18.73
C GLU A 7 9.65 9.98 -19.00
N VAL A 8 10.52 9.10 -18.50
CA VAL A 8 11.97 9.18 -18.74
C VAL A 8 12.30 8.88 -20.20
N ALA A 9 11.69 7.84 -20.78
CA ALA A 9 11.94 7.42 -22.16
C ALA A 9 11.53 8.50 -23.18
N ASP A 10 10.37 9.13 -22.97
CA ASP A 10 9.87 10.19 -23.84
C ASP A 10 10.72 11.46 -23.74
N TYR A 11 11.20 11.78 -22.53
CA TYR A 11 12.15 12.87 -22.34
C TYR A 11 13.46 12.63 -23.11
N LEU A 12 14.08 11.46 -22.95
CA LEU A 12 15.32 11.11 -23.65
C LEU A 12 15.15 11.04 -25.17
N ARG A 13 13.99 10.59 -25.67
CA ARG A 13 13.68 10.53 -27.10
C ARG A 13 13.59 11.92 -27.73
N THR A 14 13.07 12.90 -26.99
CA THR A 14 12.92 14.29 -27.46
C THR A 14 14.18 15.14 -27.22
N HIS A 15 15.08 14.69 -26.33
CA HIS A 15 16.31 15.39 -25.95
C HIS A 15 17.54 14.47 -26.09
N PRO A 16 18.00 14.19 -27.32
CA PRO A 16 19.02 13.17 -27.58
C PRO A 16 20.40 13.46 -26.98
N ASN A 17 20.64 14.70 -26.53
CA ASN A 17 21.91 15.13 -25.90
C ASN A 17 21.79 15.31 -24.37
N ASP A 18 20.62 15.03 -23.80
CA ASP A 18 20.40 15.12 -22.36
C ASP A 18 20.62 13.78 -21.67
N TYR A 19 20.87 13.84 -20.37
CA TYR A 19 21.09 12.68 -19.52
C TYR A 19 20.13 12.71 -18.32
N VAL A 20 19.71 11.52 -17.89
CA VAL A 20 18.93 11.31 -16.66
C VAL A 20 19.69 10.37 -15.75
N ARG A 21 19.91 10.79 -14.50
CA ARG A 21 20.36 9.88 -13.42
C ARG A 21 19.14 9.10 -12.98
N TYR A 22 19.18 7.77 -13.12
CA TYR A 22 18.07 6.88 -12.83
C TYR A 22 18.55 5.76 -11.92
N GLN A 23 17.84 5.53 -10.81
CA GLN A 23 18.13 4.49 -9.85
C GLN A 23 16.85 3.76 -9.45
N VAL A 24 16.92 2.43 -9.40
CA VAL A 24 15.86 1.55 -8.92
C VAL A 24 16.45 0.67 -7.82
N THR A 25 15.88 0.73 -6.63
CA THR A 25 16.30 -0.08 -5.48
C THR A 25 15.12 -0.93 -5.01
N PRO A 26 15.16 -2.27 -5.19
CA PRO A 26 14.13 -3.15 -4.64
C PRO A 26 14.21 -3.15 -3.10
N ILE A 27 13.06 -3.12 -2.44
CA ILE A 27 12.96 -3.11 -0.98
C ILE A 27 12.42 -4.44 -0.48
N PHE A 28 13.22 -5.15 0.31
CA PHE A 28 12.89 -6.42 0.95
C PHE A 28 12.69 -6.23 2.46
N ARG A 29 11.95 -7.13 3.10
CA ARG A 29 11.81 -7.17 4.55
C ARG A 29 12.33 -8.50 5.08
N GLY A 30 13.39 -8.46 5.90
CA GLY A 30 14.02 -9.68 6.40
C GLY A 30 14.56 -10.55 5.26
N ASP A 31 14.27 -11.85 5.32
CA ASP A 31 14.73 -12.87 4.36
C ASP A 31 13.74 -13.14 3.22
N GLU A 32 12.85 -12.19 2.91
CA GLU A 32 11.91 -12.30 1.79
C GLU A 32 12.63 -12.41 0.44
N LEU A 33 12.19 -13.33 -0.43
CA LEU A 33 12.73 -13.51 -1.78
C LEU A 33 12.04 -12.63 -2.82
N LEU A 34 10.88 -12.05 -2.49
CA LEU A 34 10.16 -11.11 -3.34
C LEU A 34 10.14 -9.73 -2.69
N ALA A 35 10.47 -8.70 -3.47
CA ALA A 35 10.44 -7.34 -2.98
C ALA A 35 9.02 -6.88 -2.65
N ARG A 36 8.87 -6.10 -1.57
CA ARG A 36 7.62 -5.41 -1.20
C ARG A 36 7.27 -4.26 -2.14
N GLY A 37 8.27 -3.81 -2.89
CA GLY A 37 8.16 -2.71 -3.83
C GLY A 37 9.53 -2.26 -4.27
N VAL A 38 9.54 -1.20 -5.07
CA VAL A 38 10.76 -0.57 -5.56
C VAL A 38 10.77 0.89 -5.17
N HIS A 39 11.91 1.33 -4.63
CA HIS A 39 12.22 2.74 -4.46
C HIS A 39 12.90 3.23 -5.74
N MET A 40 12.29 4.20 -6.39
CA MET A 40 12.66 4.62 -7.73
C MET A 40 12.90 6.13 -7.77
N GLN A 41 14.03 6.52 -8.32
CA GLN A 41 14.51 7.89 -8.30
C GLN A 41 15.02 8.27 -9.68
N ALA A 42 14.66 9.47 -10.13
CA ALA A 42 15.20 10.02 -11.36
C ALA A 42 15.39 11.53 -11.25
N GLN A 43 16.46 12.02 -11.88
CA GLN A 43 16.70 13.45 -12.05
C GLN A 43 17.44 13.71 -13.36
N SER A 44 16.96 14.64 -14.18
CA SER A 44 17.71 15.10 -15.35
C SER A 44 18.98 15.87 -14.94
N VAL A 45 20.05 15.76 -15.73
CA VAL A 45 21.37 16.32 -15.39
C VAL A 45 21.51 17.77 -15.86
N ASN A 46 21.12 18.03 -17.10
CA ASN A 46 21.29 19.33 -17.76
C ASN A 46 20.01 20.19 -17.74
N SER A 47 18.96 19.70 -17.10
CA SER A 47 17.64 20.35 -17.04
C SER A 47 16.96 20.07 -15.70
N GLN A 48 15.74 20.60 -15.51
CA GLN A 48 14.86 20.24 -14.40
C GLN A 48 13.58 19.53 -14.87
N ALA A 49 13.59 18.97 -16.09
CA ALA A 49 12.42 18.37 -16.71
C ALA A 49 11.95 17.08 -16.01
N ILE A 50 12.89 16.26 -15.51
CA ILE A 50 12.62 15.02 -14.79
C ILE A 50 13.10 15.16 -13.36
N LYS A 51 12.20 14.96 -12.39
CA LYS A 51 12.57 14.88 -10.97
C LYS A 51 11.51 14.11 -10.18
N PHE A 52 11.85 12.90 -9.75
CA PHE A 52 10.99 12.13 -8.86
C PHE A 52 11.78 11.26 -7.89
N ASN A 53 11.12 10.95 -6.78
CA ASN A 53 11.57 10.04 -5.74
C ASN A 53 10.31 9.34 -5.20
N VAL A 54 10.06 8.11 -5.66
CA VAL A 54 8.79 7.41 -5.46
C VAL A 54 9.01 5.99 -4.96
N TYR A 55 8.07 5.51 -4.16
CA TYR A 55 7.99 4.09 -3.81
C TYR A 55 6.81 3.46 -4.54
N ILE A 56 7.05 2.37 -5.26
CA ILE A 56 6.03 1.63 -6.01
C ILE A 56 5.83 0.30 -5.34
N PHE A 57 4.63 0.08 -4.81
CA PHE A 57 4.25 -1.17 -4.15
C PHE A 57 4.20 -2.33 -5.15
N ASN A 58 4.69 -3.49 -4.73
CA ASN A 58 4.53 -4.73 -5.46
C ASN A 58 3.24 -5.42 -4.99
N VAL A 59 2.09 -4.84 -5.35
CA VAL A 59 0.76 -5.37 -5.01
C VAL A 59 -0.13 -5.35 -6.25
N GLN A 60 -1.13 -6.22 -6.28
CA GLN A 60 -2.12 -6.26 -7.34
C GLN A 60 -3.48 -6.64 -6.77
N ASP A 61 -4.52 -5.91 -7.17
CA ASP A 61 -5.88 -6.19 -6.73
C ASP A 61 -6.33 -7.60 -7.15
N GLY A 62 -6.92 -8.33 -6.20
CA GLY A 62 -7.35 -9.71 -6.40
C GLY A 62 -6.22 -10.74 -6.46
N VAL A 63 -4.98 -10.36 -6.13
CA VAL A 63 -3.85 -11.27 -6.04
C VAL A 63 -3.23 -11.20 -4.65
N THR A 64 -3.13 -12.36 -4.01
CA THR A 64 -2.35 -12.54 -2.79
C THR A 64 -0.94 -13.02 -3.17
N LEU A 65 0.09 -12.23 -2.82
CA LEU A 65 1.49 -12.54 -3.07
C LEU A 65 2.15 -13.15 -1.83
N ASN A 66 2.89 -14.24 -2.01
CA ASN A 66 3.77 -14.80 -1.00
C ASN A 66 5.18 -14.21 -1.17
N TYR A 67 5.57 -13.34 -0.23
CA TYR A 67 6.84 -12.64 -0.31
C TYR A 67 8.03 -13.48 0.15
N ALA A 68 7.78 -14.57 0.88
CA ALA A 68 8.83 -15.46 1.35
C ALA A 68 9.42 -16.30 0.20
N ASP A 69 8.60 -16.74 -0.75
CA ASP A 69 9.02 -17.64 -1.84
C ASP A 69 8.77 -17.09 -3.26
N GLY A 70 8.05 -15.99 -3.40
CA GLY A 70 7.73 -15.37 -4.69
C GLY A 70 6.53 -15.95 -5.43
N THR A 71 5.75 -16.83 -4.80
CA THR A 71 4.52 -17.39 -5.40
C THR A 71 3.32 -16.44 -5.28
N SER A 72 2.24 -16.70 -6.03
CA SER A 72 1.02 -15.88 -6.02
C SER A 72 -0.25 -16.72 -6.17
N THR A 73 -1.36 -16.25 -5.60
CA THR A 73 -2.69 -16.83 -5.74
C THR A 73 -3.71 -15.77 -6.11
N VAL A 74 -4.62 -16.10 -7.03
CA VAL A 74 -5.72 -15.20 -7.42
C VAL A 74 -6.95 -15.48 -6.57
N ASP A 75 -7.47 -14.45 -5.93
CA ASP A 75 -8.71 -14.53 -5.18
C ASP A 75 -9.88 -14.43 -6.16
N ASN A 76 -10.36 -15.58 -6.65
CA ASN A 76 -11.50 -15.67 -7.57
C ASN A 76 -12.85 -15.30 -6.93
N SER A 77 -12.87 -14.79 -5.70
CA SER A 77 -14.07 -14.45 -4.94
C SER A 77 -14.77 -13.17 -5.42
N ALA A 78 -14.20 -12.45 -6.39
CA ALA A 78 -14.69 -11.14 -6.85
C ALA A 78 -15.34 -11.13 -8.25
N GLN A 79 -15.78 -12.28 -8.78
CA GLN A 79 -16.58 -12.33 -10.01
C GLN A 79 -18.08 -12.10 -9.72
N ASN A 80 -18.42 -10.96 -9.10
CA ASN A 80 -19.75 -10.35 -9.13
C ASN A 80 -19.78 -8.98 -8.41
N VAL A 81 -19.12 -7.95 -8.94
CA VAL A 81 -19.67 -6.59 -8.80
C VAL A 81 -19.36 -5.78 -10.06
N SER A 82 -20.46 -5.29 -10.63
CA SER A 82 -20.61 -4.56 -11.87
C SER A 82 -19.76 -3.29 -12.00
N SER A 83 -19.29 -3.08 -13.22
CA SER A 83 -18.87 -1.82 -13.82
C SER A 83 -19.85 -0.66 -13.60
N THR A 84 -19.36 0.54 -13.25
CA THR A 84 -19.62 1.84 -13.93
C THR A 84 -18.82 3.01 -13.27
N PRO A 85 -18.61 4.18 -13.92
CA PRO A 85 -17.28 4.80 -14.06
C PRO A 85 -17.13 6.25 -13.52
N ALA A 86 -15.88 6.72 -13.55
CA ALA A 86 -15.42 8.10 -13.82
C ALA A 86 -15.45 9.21 -12.71
N VAL A 87 -14.21 9.54 -12.28
CA VAL A 87 -13.58 10.88 -12.09
C VAL A 87 -14.05 11.80 -10.96
N SER A 88 -13.11 12.11 -10.06
CA SER A 88 -12.91 13.46 -9.51
C SER A 88 -11.42 13.71 -9.22
N LYS A 89 -10.82 14.60 -10.01
CA LYS A 89 -9.57 15.30 -9.67
C LYS A 89 -9.87 16.30 -8.55
N THR A 90 -8.96 16.54 -7.60
CA THR A 90 -8.53 17.86 -7.05
C THR A 90 -7.37 17.64 -6.06
N ALA A 91 -6.60 18.71 -5.83
CA ALA A 91 -5.19 18.72 -5.45
C ALA A 91 -4.89 18.90 -3.94
N ASN A 92 -3.69 18.44 -3.56
CA ASN A 92 -2.67 19.08 -2.71
C ASN A 92 -2.72 19.07 -1.15
N SER A 93 -1.58 18.58 -0.60
CA SER A 93 -0.86 18.92 0.66
C SER A 93 -1.49 18.75 2.05
N GLN A 94 -1.00 17.77 2.82
CA GLN A 94 -0.08 17.95 3.98
C GLN A 94 0.06 16.66 4.80
N ALA A 95 1.31 16.23 5.00
CA ALA A 95 1.69 15.22 5.98
C ALA A 95 1.84 15.87 7.38
N PRO A 96 1.63 15.08 8.45
CA PRO A 96 2.76 14.80 9.33
C PRO A 96 2.90 13.30 9.66
N SER A 97 4.15 12.87 9.81
CA SER A 97 4.59 11.54 10.21
C SER A 97 4.10 11.13 11.60
N GLN A 98 3.87 9.83 11.84
CA GLN A 98 4.52 9.06 12.92
C GLN A 98 3.98 7.61 13.03
N GLY A 99 4.90 6.64 13.17
CA GLY A 99 4.62 5.35 13.80
C GLY A 99 4.16 4.21 12.88
N ASN A 100 5.04 3.22 12.70
CA ASN A 100 4.77 1.95 12.03
C ASN A 100 3.74 1.08 12.79
N ASN A 101 2.45 1.42 12.74
CA ASN A 101 1.32 0.54 13.09
C ASN A 101 0.15 0.66 12.09
N ASP A 102 0.32 1.43 11.02
CA ASP A 102 -0.77 1.96 10.18
C ASP A 102 -1.21 1.01 9.04
N GLN A 103 -0.66 -0.20 9.00
CA GLN A 103 -0.99 -1.22 7.98
C GLN A 103 -1.57 -2.51 8.59
N THR A 104 -1.73 -2.58 9.92
CA THR A 104 -2.33 -3.75 10.58
C THR A 104 -3.84 -3.61 10.53
N THR A 105 -4.51 -4.46 9.74
CA THR A 105 -5.98 -4.55 9.75
C THR A 105 -6.45 -5.12 11.08
N VAL A 106 -7.33 -4.40 11.76
CA VAL A 106 -7.95 -4.82 13.03
C VAL A 106 -9.47 -4.88 12.89
N TYR A 107 -10.09 -5.68 13.73
CA TYR A 107 -11.53 -5.89 13.76
C TYR A 107 -12.15 -5.22 14.97
N VAL A 108 -13.24 -4.50 14.75
CA VAL A 108 -14.03 -3.83 15.79
C VAL A 108 -15.49 -4.22 15.65
N THR A 109 -16.29 -3.86 16.65
CA THR A 109 -17.74 -4.05 16.63
C THR A 109 -18.39 -2.69 16.89
N PRO A 110 -19.52 -2.35 16.23
CA PRO A 110 -20.15 -1.03 16.36
C PRO A 110 -20.47 -0.59 17.81
N ASN A 111 -20.74 -1.55 18.69
CA ASN A 111 -21.07 -1.30 20.10
C ASN A 111 -19.91 -1.65 21.06
N GLY A 112 -18.73 -1.98 20.52
CA GLY A 112 -17.56 -2.37 21.30
C GLY A 112 -16.60 -1.22 21.55
N THR A 113 -15.73 -1.38 22.53
CA THR A 113 -14.63 -0.43 22.82
C THR A 113 -13.26 -1.07 22.60
N LYS A 114 -13.25 -2.28 22.04
CA LYS A 114 -12.04 -3.09 21.84
C LYS A 114 -11.80 -3.36 20.36
N TYR A 115 -10.53 -3.31 19.96
CA TYR A 115 -10.10 -3.82 18.67
C TYR A 115 -9.40 -5.17 18.84
N HIS A 116 -9.46 -5.98 17.79
CA HIS A 116 -8.97 -7.35 17.76
C HIS A 116 -8.05 -7.53 16.56
N LEU A 117 -6.89 -8.14 16.77
CA LEU A 117 -5.93 -8.48 15.72
C LEU A 117 -6.40 -9.67 14.90
N ASN A 118 -7.12 -10.61 15.53
CA ASN A 118 -7.66 -11.78 14.84
C ASN A 118 -9.19 -11.76 14.78
N ARG A 119 -9.73 -12.09 13.60
CA ARG A 119 -11.17 -12.25 13.40
C ARG A 119 -11.77 -13.40 14.22
N ASN A 120 -10.96 -14.40 14.54
CA ASN A 120 -11.36 -15.58 15.32
C ASN A 120 -11.23 -15.38 16.84
N CYS A 121 -11.02 -14.15 17.32
CA CYS A 121 -10.95 -13.87 18.74
C CYS A 121 -12.26 -14.30 19.44
N ARG A 122 -12.13 -14.98 20.59
CA ARG A 122 -13.27 -15.50 21.37
C ARG A 122 -14.30 -14.43 21.76
N ALA A 123 -13.85 -13.20 21.97
CA ALA A 123 -14.72 -12.07 22.27
C ALA A 123 -15.48 -11.58 21.03
N LEU A 124 -14.87 -11.69 19.84
CA LEU A 124 -15.48 -11.31 18.56
C LEU A 124 -16.51 -12.33 18.08
N ALA A 125 -16.30 -13.62 18.40
CA ALA A 125 -17.23 -14.71 18.08
C ALA A 125 -18.64 -14.55 18.70
N ARG A 126 -18.80 -13.63 19.67
CA ARG A 126 -20.09 -13.30 20.28
C ARG A 126 -20.81 -12.12 19.60
N SER A 127 -20.13 -11.38 18.73
CA SER A 127 -20.71 -10.24 18.02
C SER A 127 -21.35 -10.68 16.70
N LYS A 128 -22.50 -10.09 16.38
CA LYS A 128 -23.21 -10.34 15.11
C LYS A 128 -22.69 -9.48 13.97
N THR A 129 -22.08 -8.34 14.29
CA THR A 129 -21.54 -7.37 13.33
C THR A 129 -20.08 -7.09 13.67
N VAL A 130 -19.23 -7.10 12.64
CA VAL A 130 -17.79 -6.92 12.75
C VAL A 130 -17.35 -6.05 11.60
N ASP A 131 -16.75 -4.91 11.90
CA ASP A 131 -16.15 -3.99 10.95
C ASP A 131 -14.63 -4.10 11.01
N SER A 132 -13.95 -3.73 9.92
CA SER A 132 -12.49 -3.74 9.84
C SER A 132 -11.94 -2.36 9.52
N MET A 133 -10.86 -1.96 10.19
CA MET A 133 -10.15 -0.70 9.98
C MET A 133 -8.65 -0.86 10.28
N THR A 134 -7.83 0.17 10.07
CA THR A 134 -6.42 0.11 10.47
C THR A 134 -6.28 0.20 11.99
N GLN A 135 -5.23 -0.39 12.54
CA GLN A 135 -4.92 -0.27 13.97
C GLN A 135 -4.75 1.20 14.40
N GLY A 136 -4.16 2.03 13.52
CA GLY A 136 -4.05 3.47 13.74
C GLY A 136 -5.42 4.13 13.88
N GLN A 137 -6.35 3.85 12.97
CA GLN A 137 -7.72 4.35 13.02
C GLN A 137 -8.46 3.87 14.28
N ALA A 138 -8.33 2.60 14.64
CA ALA A 138 -8.97 2.05 15.83
C ALA A 138 -8.47 2.73 17.12
N ILE A 139 -7.16 2.97 17.24
CA ILE A 139 -6.60 3.68 18.40
C ILE A 139 -7.07 5.15 18.40
N ALA A 140 -7.12 5.79 17.24
CA ALA A 140 -7.61 7.17 17.10
C ALA A 140 -9.09 7.30 17.49
N ASP A 141 -9.91 6.31 17.14
CA ASP A 141 -11.33 6.22 17.50
C ASP A 141 -11.56 5.76 18.96
N GLY A 142 -10.49 5.58 19.74
CA GLY A 142 -10.54 5.27 21.18
C GLY A 142 -10.68 3.79 21.51
N TYR A 143 -10.53 2.89 20.54
CA TYR A 143 -10.55 1.46 20.79
C TYR A 143 -9.24 1.00 21.44
N THR A 144 -9.35 0.00 22.31
CA THR A 144 -8.20 -0.58 23.04
C THR A 144 -8.02 -2.05 22.71
N LEU A 145 -6.79 -2.58 22.79
CA LEU A 145 -6.51 -3.97 22.43
C LEU A 145 -7.34 -4.94 23.29
N CYS A 146 -7.88 -5.97 22.66
CA CYS A 146 -8.58 -7.05 23.34
C CYS A 146 -7.67 -7.78 24.34
N GLY A 147 -8.08 -7.85 25.60
CA GLY A 147 -7.32 -8.52 26.66
C GLY A 147 -7.16 -10.05 26.50
N PHE A 148 -7.85 -10.66 25.54
CA PHE A 148 -7.70 -12.08 25.20
C PHE A 148 -6.60 -12.34 24.17
N GLU A 149 -5.94 -11.31 23.64
CA GLU A 149 -4.88 -11.40 22.63
C GLU A 149 -3.53 -10.92 23.15
N ARG A 150 -3.25 -11.12 24.45
CA ARG A 150 -1.92 -10.89 25.04
C ARG A 150 -0.96 -12.04 24.74
#